data_AF-A0A1Z9K6E1-F1
#
_entry.id   AF-A0A1Z9K6E1-F1
#
_cell.length_a   1.000
_cell.length_b   1.000
_cell.length_c   1.000
_cell.angle_alpha   90.00
_cell.angle_beta   90.00
_cell.angle_gamma   90.00
#
_symmetry.space_group_name_H-M   'P 1'
#
loop_
_entity.id
_entity.type
_entity.pdbx_description
1 polymer ?
#
loop_
_entity_poly.entity_id
_entity_poly.type
_entity_poly.pdbx_seq_one_letter_code
_entity_poly.pdbx_strand_id
1 'polypeptide(L)'
;MQNKNEVGHEEIFSKVLRAGRRTYFFDVRETKAGDYYLTLTESKKFLNDDGTFFYKKHKLYLYKEDFNEFKSFLEETTNFIIDKKGEEVISEIHQKDFDSSKKTDSVPSRLFNEDEVEDIEEEEEKKETKKKAKKETVKKAKKETVKKAKKETVKKAKKEKK
;
A
#
# COMPACT_ATOMS: atom_id res chain seq x y z
N MET A 1 9.37 -7.94 -11.22
CA MET A 1 10.48 -8.38 -10.34
C MET A 1 9.90 -8.63 -8.95
N GLN A 2 10.27 -9.74 -8.32
CA GLN A 2 9.69 -10.19 -7.05
C GLN A 2 10.31 -9.41 -5.89
N ASN A 3 9.48 -8.77 -5.06
CA ASN A 3 9.90 -8.20 -3.77
C ASN A 3 10.30 -9.33 -2.84
N LYS A 4 11.60 -9.61 -2.81
CA LYS A 4 12.24 -10.45 -1.81
C LYS A 4 12.95 -9.50 -0.85
N ASN A 5 12.60 -9.60 0.44
CA ASN A 5 13.15 -8.92 1.62
C ASN A 5 12.26 -7.80 2.23
N GLU A 6 11.12 -8.17 2.83
CA GLU A 6 10.47 -7.39 3.89
C GLU A 6 10.29 -8.27 5.14
N VAL A 7 11.35 -8.99 5.52
CA VAL A 7 11.42 -9.69 6.81
C VAL A 7 12.75 -9.28 7.42
N GLY A 8 12.72 -8.42 8.45
CA GLY A 8 13.89 -8.25 9.33
C GLY A 8 14.21 -6.87 9.89
N HIS A 9 13.44 -5.82 9.61
CA HIS A 9 13.55 -4.58 10.39
C HIS A 9 12.19 -4.31 11.00
N GLU A 10 11.99 -4.78 12.24
CA GLU A 10 10.82 -4.44 13.04
C GLU A 10 10.73 -2.91 13.15
N GLU A 11 9.53 -2.38 12.96
CA GLU A 11 9.27 -0.96 13.14
C GLU A 11 9.32 -0.67 14.64
N ILE A 12 10.27 0.16 15.05
CA ILE A 12 10.46 0.53 16.47
C ILE A 12 9.30 1.40 16.94
N PHE A 13 8.82 2.26 16.04
CA PHE A 13 7.70 3.16 16.27
C PHE A 13 6.99 3.41 14.94
N SER A 14 5.66 3.42 14.95
CA SER A 14 4.87 3.79 13.77
C SER A 14 3.67 4.66 14.20
N LYS A 15 3.36 5.66 13.38
CA LYS A 15 2.12 6.45 13.46
C LYS A 15 1.49 6.58 12.07
N VAL A 16 0.15 6.54 12.05
CA VAL A 16 -0.64 6.67 10.83
C VAL A 16 -1.54 7.89 10.93
N LEU A 17 -1.58 8.72 9.88
CA LEU A 17 -2.50 9.85 9.73
C LEU A 17 -3.35 9.64 8.47
N ARG A 18 -4.66 9.44 8.65
CA ARG A 18 -5.63 9.31 7.55
C ARG A 18 -6.21 10.69 7.22
N ALA A 19 -6.14 11.09 5.96
CA ALA A 19 -6.59 12.39 5.47
C ALA A 19 -7.35 12.21 4.14
N GLY A 20 -8.59 11.71 4.22
CA GLY A 20 -9.43 11.42 3.06
C GLY A 20 -8.80 10.37 2.14
N ARG A 21 -8.42 10.77 0.91
CA ARG A 21 -7.79 9.86 -0.08
C ARG A 21 -6.29 9.64 0.14
N ARG A 22 -5.68 10.32 1.10
CA ARG A 22 -4.26 10.15 1.45
C ARG A 22 -4.13 9.51 2.83
N THR A 23 -3.17 8.61 2.96
CA THR A 23 -2.73 8.07 4.25
C THR A 23 -1.24 8.32 4.38
N TYR A 24 -0.84 8.96 5.47
CA TYR A 24 0.56 9.20 5.81
C TYR A 24 1.01 8.21 6.87
N PHE A 25 2.16 7.58 6.64
CA PHE A 25 2.81 6.64 7.55
C PHE A 25 4.14 7.26 8.02
N PHE A 26 4.36 7.28 9.32
CA PHE A 26 5.55 7.80 9.98
C PHE A 26 6.21 6.65 10.73
N ASP A 27 7.21 6.02 10.10
CA ASP A 27 7.83 4.81 10.62
C ASP A 27 9.28 5.07 11.03
N VAL A 28 9.65 4.72 12.26
CA VAL A 28 11.03 4.76 12.75
C VAL A 28 11.63 3.37 12.66
N ARG A 29 12.78 3.27 12.01
CA ARG A 29 13.47 2.00 11.74
C ARG A 29 14.95 2.11 12.10
N GLU A 30 15.54 0.97 12.45
CA GLU A 30 16.97 0.86 12.75
C GLU A 30 17.77 0.51 11.50
N THR A 31 18.91 1.18 11.32
CA THR A 31 19.92 0.83 10.33
C THR A 31 20.74 -0.37 10.79
N LYS A 32 21.56 -0.93 9.90
CA LYS A 32 22.51 -1.99 10.29
C LYS A 32 23.55 -1.52 11.32
N ALA A 33 23.78 -0.22 11.44
CA ALA A 33 24.75 0.36 12.37
C ALA A 33 24.16 0.65 13.76
N GLY A 34 22.85 0.43 13.95
CA GLY A 34 22.15 0.70 15.20
C GLY A 34 21.55 2.11 15.31
N ASP A 35 21.77 2.96 14.31
CA ASP A 35 21.13 4.29 14.27
C ASP A 35 19.70 4.23 13.75
N TYR A 36 18.89 5.21 14.13
CA TYR A 36 17.50 5.34 13.70
C TYR A 36 17.34 6.30 12.53
N TYR A 37 16.44 5.96 11.63
CA TYR A 37 16.00 6.80 10.53
C TYR A 37 14.47 6.80 10.45
N LEU A 38 13.92 7.86 9.88
CA LEU A 38 12.49 8.05 9.72
C LEU A 38 12.11 7.80 8.26
N THR A 39 11.06 7.01 8.06
CA THR A 39 10.42 6.80 6.76
C THR A 39 9.07 7.50 6.76
N LEU A 40 8.90 8.50 5.90
CA LEU A 40 7.60 9.11 5.63
C LEU A 40 7.04 8.51 4.35
N THR A 41 5.88 7.87 4.44
CA THR A 41 5.18 7.37 3.25
C THR A 41 3.84 8.06 3.10
N GLU A 42 3.60 8.73 1.98
CA GLU A 42 2.25 9.11 1.55
C GLU A 42 1.70 8.04 0.61
N SER A 43 0.57 7.43 0.94
CA SER A 43 -0.21 6.58 0.03
C SER A 43 -1.46 7.32 -0.42
N LYS A 44 -1.58 7.61 -1.71
CA LYS A 44 -2.75 8.28 -2.30
C LYS A 44 -3.57 7.30 -3.11
N LYS A 45 -4.87 7.22 -2.82
CA LYS A 45 -5.86 6.45 -3.59
C LYS A 45 -6.26 7.22 -4.85
N PHE A 46 -6.06 6.60 -5.99
CA PHE A 46 -6.50 7.08 -7.30
C PHE A 46 -7.68 6.24 -7.78
N LEU A 47 -8.64 6.91 -8.40
CA LEU A 47 -9.76 6.31 -9.10
C LEU A 47 -9.44 6.38 -10.61
N ASN A 48 -9.60 5.26 -11.30
CA ASN A 48 -9.51 5.18 -12.76
C ASN A 48 -10.90 5.41 -13.38
N ASP A 49 -10.92 5.73 -14.67
CA ASP A 49 -12.16 5.99 -15.43
C ASP A 49 -13.09 4.76 -15.50
N ASP A 50 -12.52 3.56 -15.36
CA ASP A 50 -13.25 2.29 -15.32
C ASP A 50 -13.85 1.96 -13.95
N GLY A 51 -13.71 2.85 -12.97
CA GLY A 51 -14.19 2.64 -11.60
C GLY A 51 -13.22 1.88 -10.69
N THR A 52 -12.09 1.40 -11.21
CA THR A 52 -11.08 0.70 -10.40
C THR A 52 -10.24 1.69 -9.59
N PHE A 53 -9.60 1.19 -8.52
CA PHE A 53 -8.71 2.01 -7.69
C PHE A 53 -7.30 1.45 -7.66
N PHE A 54 -6.31 2.33 -7.56
CA PHE A 54 -4.93 1.98 -7.26
C PHE A 54 -4.31 2.97 -6.27
N TYR A 55 -3.28 2.54 -5.55
CA TYR A 55 -2.56 3.38 -4.61
C TYR A 55 -1.20 3.76 -5.17
N LYS A 56 -0.89 5.06 -5.18
CA LYS A 56 0.46 5.55 -5.46
C LYS A 56 1.14 5.91 -4.15
N LYS A 57 2.30 5.31 -3.90
CA LYS A 57 3.11 5.59 -2.71
C LYS A 57 4.25 6.55 -3.05
N HIS A 58 4.40 7.59 -2.25
CA HIS A 58 5.56 8.48 -2.23
C HIS A 58 6.29 8.22 -0.92
N LYS A 59 7.57 7.85 -0.99
CA LYS A 59 8.37 7.48 0.18
C LYS A 59 9.58 8.39 0.29
N LEU A 60 9.80 8.95 1.46
CA LEU A 60 10.95 9.75 1.84
C LEU A 60 11.69 9.04 2.99
N TYR A 61 13.01 8.96 2.89
CA TYR A 61 13.88 8.52 3.98
C TYR A 61 14.60 9.75 4.53
N LEU A 62 14.54 9.93 5.83
CA LEU A 62 15.23 11.00 6.54
C LEU A 62 16.17 10.37 7.57
N TYR A 63 17.44 10.72 7.50
CA TYR A 63 18.46 10.24 8.42
C TYR A 63 18.68 11.23 9.56
N LYS A 64 19.25 10.73 10.66
CA LYS A 64 19.30 11.41 11.96
C LYS A 64 20.06 12.72 11.94
N GLU A 65 21.08 12.82 11.09
CA GLU A 65 21.90 14.02 10.87
C GLU A 65 21.08 15.23 10.42
N ASP A 66 20.01 15.00 9.65
CA ASP A 66 19.22 16.06 9.02
C ASP A 66 17.98 16.45 9.84
N PHE A 67 17.70 15.75 10.96
CA PHE A 67 16.43 15.89 11.69
C PHE A 67 16.16 17.30 12.19
N ASN A 68 17.19 17.97 12.74
CA ASN A 68 17.02 19.28 13.35
C ASN A 68 16.69 20.36 12.30
N GLU A 69 17.42 20.36 11.19
CA GLU A 69 17.22 21.32 10.11
C GLU A 69 15.91 21.03 9.36
N PHE A 70 15.63 19.76 9.04
CA PHE A 70 14.37 19.37 8.41
C PHE A 70 13.17 19.76 9.26
N LYS A 71 13.21 19.53 10.58
CA LYS A 71 12.14 19.92 11.50
C LYS A 71 11.93 21.44 11.50
N SER A 72 13.02 22.21 11.61
CA SER A 72 12.96 23.67 11.61
C SER A 72 12.34 24.21 10.32
N PHE A 73 12.80 23.73 9.17
CA PHE A 73 12.27 24.19 7.87
C PHE A 73 10.84 23.73 7.64
N LEU A 74 10.47 22.52 8.07
CA LEU A 74 9.10 22.05 7.98
C LEU A 74 8.18 22.96 8.80
N GLU A 75 8.53 23.25 10.05
CA GLU A 75 7.76 24.12 10.94
C GLU A 75 7.64 25.55 10.39
N GLU A 76 8.75 26.17 9.98
CA GLU A 76 8.77 27.51 9.39
C GLU A 76 7.89 27.58 8.14
N THR A 77 8.02 26.60 7.24
CA THR A 77 7.25 26.57 5.99
C THR A 77 5.77 26.35 6.26
N THR A 78 5.40 25.48 7.20
CA THR A 78 3.99 25.27 7.57
C THR A 78 3.37 26.49 8.21
N ASN A 79 4.11 27.16 9.11
CA ASN A 79 3.64 28.38 9.77
C ASN A 79 3.49 29.52 8.76
N PHE A 80 4.42 29.67 7.82
CA PHE A 80 4.31 30.66 6.75
C PHE A 80 3.02 30.47 5.93
N ILE A 81 2.63 29.23 5.61
CA ILE A 81 1.39 28.96 4.88
C ILE A 81 0.17 29.38 5.72
N ILE A 82 0.13 29.01 6.99
CA ILE A 82 -0.96 29.34 7.91
C ILE A 82 -1.07 30.85 8.10
N ASP A 83 0.04 31.55 8.34
CA ASP A 83 0.05 33.00 8.53
C ASP A 83 -0.45 33.76 7.30
N LYS A 84 -0.19 33.22 6.09
CA LYS A 84 -0.58 33.88 4.83
C LYS A 84 -1.99 33.53 4.36
N LYS A 85 -2.51 32.36 4.70
CA LYS A 85 -3.79 31.85 4.15
C LYS A 85 -4.81 31.43 5.21
N GLY A 86 -4.46 31.51 6.49
CA GLY A 86 -5.25 30.98 7.59
C GLY A 86 -5.19 29.46 7.67
N GLU A 87 -5.88 28.91 8.66
CA GLU A 87 -6.04 27.46 8.84
C GLU A 87 -7.17 26.90 7.96
N GLU A 88 -7.98 27.77 7.36
CA GLU A 88 -9.13 27.36 6.57
C GLU A 88 -8.70 26.69 5.26
N VAL A 89 -9.21 25.48 5.04
CA VAL A 89 -8.96 24.73 3.80
C VAL A 89 -9.94 25.23 2.74
N ILE A 90 -9.48 26.18 1.92
CA ILE A 90 -10.25 26.68 0.78
C ILE A 90 -10.20 25.63 -0.33
N SER A 91 -11.12 24.69 -0.30
CA SER A 91 -11.45 23.87 -1.48
C SER A 91 -12.88 24.18 -1.92
N GLU A 92 -13.14 24.05 -3.20
CA GLU A 92 -14.45 24.31 -3.82
C GLU A 92 -15.57 23.52 -3.11
N ILE A 93 -15.25 22.38 -2.49
CA ILE A 93 -16.15 21.49 -1.75
C ILE A 93 -16.62 22.08 -0.40
N HIS A 94 -15.90 23.06 0.18
CA HIS A 94 -16.20 23.62 1.51
C HIS A 94 -16.93 24.97 1.47
N GLN A 95 -17.26 25.49 0.28
CA GLN A 95 -18.13 26.66 0.17
C GLN A 95 -19.57 26.23 0.48
N LYS A 96 -20.28 26.99 1.34
CA LYS A 96 -21.69 26.72 1.69
C LYS A 96 -22.62 26.68 0.47
N ASP A 97 -22.20 27.26 -0.65
CA ASP A 97 -22.90 27.29 -1.93
C ASP A 97 -22.36 26.26 -2.95
N PHE A 98 -21.76 25.16 -2.50
CA PHE A 98 -21.27 24.11 -3.41
C PHE A 98 -22.44 23.41 -4.12
N ASP A 99 -22.59 23.71 -5.42
CA ASP A 99 -23.54 23.06 -6.31
C ASP A 99 -23.06 21.65 -6.70
N SER A 100 -23.54 20.65 -5.96
CA SER A 100 -23.26 19.22 -6.20
C SER A 100 -23.61 18.71 -7.61
N SER A 101 -24.30 19.50 -8.44
CA SER A 101 -24.63 19.14 -9.82
C SER A 101 -23.51 19.43 -10.83
N LYS A 102 -22.52 20.24 -10.46
CA LYS A 102 -21.33 20.46 -11.30
C LYS A 102 -20.37 19.28 -11.14
N LYS A 103 -20.43 18.34 -12.08
CA LYS A 103 -19.39 17.32 -12.26
C LYS A 103 -18.08 17.99 -12.67
N THR A 104 -17.31 18.44 -11.70
CA THR A 104 -15.85 18.60 -11.86
C THR A 104 -15.23 17.24 -11.60
N ASP A 105 -14.32 16.79 -12.46
CA ASP A 105 -13.59 15.50 -12.32
C ASP A 105 -12.75 15.38 -11.04
N SER A 106 -12.75 16.41 -10.18
CA SER A 106 -12.18 16.41 -8.86
C SER A 106 -13.15 15.89 -7.79
N VAL A 107 -13.11 14.57 -7.59
CA VAL A 107 -13.42 13.83 -6.34
C VAL A 107 -14.91 13.62 -6.01
N PRO A 108 -15.42 12.37 -6.08
CA PRO A 108 -16.74 12.04 -5.54
C PRO A 108 -16.81 12.20 -4.01
N SER A 109 -17.84 12.91 -3.54
CA SER A 109 -18.19 13.16 -2.13
C SER A 109 -18.46 11.89 -1.29
N ARG A 110 -18.58 10.72 -1.92
CA ARG A 110 -18.80 9.42 -1.24
C ARG A 110 -17.59 8.87 -0.48
N LEU A 111 -16.46 9.57 -0.45
CA LEU A 111 -15.20 9.07 0.16
C LEU A 111 -14.93 9.59 1.58
N PHE A 112 -15.89 10.26 2.22
CA PHE A 112 -15.74 10.85 3.56
C PHE A 112 -16.62 10.20 4.64
N ASN A 113 -17.36 9.13 4.35
CA ASN A 113 -18.02 8.36 5.42
C ASN A 113 -16.97 7.50 6.13
N GLU A 114 -16.57 7.91 7.33
CA GLU A 114 -15.61 7.20 8.19
C GLU A 114 -16.14 5.85 8.67
N ASP A 115 -17.46 5.63 8.64
CA ASP A 115 -18.11 4.43 9.20
C ASP A 115 -18.25 3.23 8.24
N GLU A 116 -17.93 3.36 6.94
CA GLU A 116 -18.10 2.27 5.94
C GLU A 116 -16.77 1.64 5.46
N VAL A 117 -15.64 1.97 6.08
CA VAL A 117 -14.30 1.51 5.61
C VAL A 117 -13.81 0.21 6.28
N GLU A 118 -14.55 -0.34 7.24
CA GLU A 118 -14.17 -1.58 7.95
C GLU A 118 -14.31 -2.86 7.10
N ASP A 119 -15.17 -2.85 6.07
CA ASP A 119 -15.45 -4.07 5.28
C ASP A 119 -14.40 -4.40 4.20
N ILE A 120 -13.43 -3.52 3.93
CA ILE A 120 -12.50 -3.68 2.80
C ILE A 120 -11.29 -4.57 3.15
N GLU A 121 -10.80 -4.52 4.40
CA GLU A 121 -9.64 -5.32 4.81
C GLU A 121 -9.98 -6.82 4.91
N GLU A 122 -11.18 -7.18 5.42
CA GLU A 122 -11.63 -8.58 5.47
C GLU A 122 -11.86 -9.20 4.08
N GLU A 123 -12.34 -8.41 3.12
CA GLU A 123 -12.60 -8.85 1.74
C GLU A 123 -11.29 -9.16 0.99
N GLU A 124 -10.23 -8.37 1.20
CA GLU A 124 -8.92 -8.60 0.60
C GLU A 124 -8.23 -9.84 1.16
N GLU A 125 -8.32 -10.07 2.48
CA GLU A 125 -7.71 -11.23 3.14
C GLU A 125 -8.39 -12.56 2.73
N LYS A 126 -9.73 -12.56 2.62
CA LYS A 126 -10.51 -13.71 2.12
C LYS A 126 -10.24 -14.01 0.64
N LYS A 127 -9.98 -12.99 -0.19
CA LYS A 127 -9.61 -13.18 -1.61
C LYS A 127 -8.20 -13.71 -1.77
N GLU A 128 -7.26 -13.27 -0.93
CA GLU A 128 -5.86 -13.70 -0.99
C GLU A 128 -5.68 -15.15 -0.52
N THR A 129 -6.38 -15.55 0.56
CA THR A 129 -6.40 -16.94 1.05
C THR A 129 -7.00 -17.90 0.02
N LYS A 130 -8.12 -17.55 -0.62
CA LYS A 130 -8.71 -18.35 -1.72
C LYS A 130 -7.77 -18.48 -2.93
N LYS A 131 -7.03 -17.43 -3.30
CA LYS A 131 -6.02 -17.48 -4.38
C LYS A 131 -4.83 -18.37 -4.01
N LYS A 132 -4.34 -18.31 -2.77
CA LYS A 132 -3.24 -19.16 -2.27
C LYS A 132 -3.64 -20.64 -2.29
N ALA A 133 -4.85 -20.98 -1.82
CA ALA A 133 -5.37 -22.35 -1.82
C ALA A 133 -5.54 -22.94 -3.25
N LYS A 134 -6.05 -22.15 -4.20
CA LYS A 134 -6.15 -22.56 -5.62
C LYS A 134 -4.77 -22.78 -6.26
N LYS A 135 -3.77 -21.96 -5.91
CA LYS A 135 -2.41 -22.08 -6.46
C LYS A 135 -1.68 -23.32 -5.93
N GLU A 136 -1.95 -23.73 -4.69
CA GLU A 136 -1.33 -24.91 -4.09
C GLU A 136 -1.92 -26.23 -4.63
N THR A 137 -3.23 -26.29 -4.81
CA THR A 137 -3.93 -27.45 -5.40
C THR A 137 -3.48 -27.70 -6.85
N VAL A 138 -3.34 -26.63 -7.66
CA VAL A 138 -2.82 -26.72 -9.03
C VAL A 138 -1.35 -27.19 -9.06
N LYS A 139 -0.53 -26.77 -8.09
CA LYS A 139 0.87 -27.24 -7.97
C LYS A 139 0.96 -28.72 -7.58
N LYS A 140 0.12 -29.19 -6.65
CA LYS A 140 0.06 -30.61 -6.25
C LYS A 140 -0.37 -31.49 -7.41
N ALA A 141 -1.42 -31.11 -8.14
CA ALA A 141 -1.90 -31.85 -9.32
C ALA A 141 -0.84 -31.95 -10.44
N LYS A 142 -0.11 -30.86 -10.72
CA LYS A 142 1.00 -30.87 -11.70
C LYS A 142 2.18 -31.75 -11.27
N LYS A 143 2.49 -31.82 -9.97
CA LYS A 143 3.60 -32.64 -9.47
C LYS A 143 3.27 -34.13 -9.55
N GLU A 144 2.01 -34.49 -9.38
CA GLU A 144 1.53 -35.87 -9.42
C GLU A 144 1.45 -36.43 -10.85
N THR A 145 0.98 -35.62 -11.81
CA THR A 145 0.98 -36.01 -13.24
C THR A 145 2.40 -36.21 -13.79
N VAL A 146 3.35 -35.34 -13.41
CA VAL A 146 4.76 -35.49 -13.80
C VAL A 146 5.38 -36.76 -13.20
N LYS A 147 5.04 -37.12 -11.95
CA LYS A 147 5.49 -38.37 -11.33
C LYS A 147 4.90 -39.61 -12.02
N LYS A 148 3.63 -39.56 -12.42
CA LYS A 148 2.95 -40.67 -13.10
C LYS A 148 3.55 -40.92 -14.49
N ALA A 149 3.81 -39.85 -15.25
CA ALA A 149 4.45 -39.93 -16.57
C ALA A 149 5.88 -40.51 -16.52
N LYS A 150 6.68 -40.11 -15.51
CA LYS A 150 8.05 -40.67 -15.33
C LYS A 150 8.05 -42.15 -14.94
N LYS A 151 7.03 -42.63 -14.21
CA LYS A 151 6.95 -44.05 -13.80
C LYS A 151 6.55 -44.96 -14.96
N GLU A 152 5.78 -44.44 -15.91
CA GLU A 152 5.29 -45.17 -17.08
C GLU A 152 6.38 -45.31 -18.17
N THR A 153 7.19 -44.28 -18.39
CA THR A 153 8.34 -44.35 -19.32
C THR A 153 9.42 -45.32 -18.85
N VAL A 154 9.69 -45.38 -17.53
CA VAL A 154 10.65 -46.34 -16.95
C VAL A 154 10.14 -47.79 -17.06
N LYS A 155 8.82 -48.01 -16.97
CA LYS A 155 8.23 -49.35 -17.18
C LYS A 155 8.28 -49.78 -18.65
N LYS A 156 8.06 -48.86 -19.59
CA LYS A 156 8.12 -49.14 -21.03
C LYS A 156 9.54 -49.51 -21.48
N ALA A 157 10.55 -48.76 -21.00
CA ALA A 157 11.96 -49.03 -21.28
C ALA A 157 12.49 -50.36 -20.70
N LYS A 158 11.88 -50.89 -19.62
CA LYS A 158 12.25 -52.21 -19.07
C LYS A 158 11.59 -53.39 -19.81
N LYS A 159 10.54 -53.16 -20.60
CA LYS A 159 9.81 -54.22 -21.32
C LYS A 159 10.39 -54.50 -22.71
N GLU A 160 11.16 -53.59 -23.28
CA GLU A 160 11.84 -53.72 -24.58
C GLU A 160 13.25 -54.36 -24.48
N LYS A 161 13.75 -54.65 -23.27
CA LYS A 161 15.07 -55.28 -23.02
C LYS A 161 14.98 -56.75 -22.58
N LYS A 162 13.85 -57.41 -22.82
CA LYS A 162 13.63 -58.82 -22.52
C LYS A 162 12.93 -59.47 -23.70
#